data_AF-A0A4C1WFE9-F1
#
_entry.id   AF-A0A4C1WFE9-F1
#
_cell.length_a   1.000
_cell.length_b   1.000
_cell.length_c   1.000
_cell.angle_alpha   90.00
_cell.angle_beta   90.00
_cell.angle_gamma   90.00
#
_symmetry.space_group_name_H-M   'P 1'
#
loop_
_entity.id
_entity.type
_entity.pdbx_description
1 polymer ?
#
loop_
_entity_poly.entity_id
_entity_poly.type
_entity_poly.pdbx_seq_one_letter_code
_entity_poly.pdbx_strand_id
1 'polypeptide(L)'
;MQELEAWGARRGGAWGGIRAARAAVRAAAPLAAEGSIGALAVVSAAGAAADEAGAAAAADAVLAALDAGGAAGAAALQRLPELVAALPEHAARLVARAFATGAESQLAAETALLRAVAALNALRGC
;
A
#
# COMPACT_ATOMS: atom_id res chain seq x y z
N MET A 1 2.74 -23.75 -7.30
CA MET A 1 3.33 -23.63 -5.95
C MET A 1 4.70 -22.96 -6.00
N GLN A 2 5.64 -23.45 -6.83
CA GLN A 2 6.97 -22.81 -7.02
C GLN A 2 6.93 -21.33 -7.48
N GLU A 3 5.98 -20.93 -8.34
CA GLU A 3 5.88 -19.51 -8.73
C GLU A 3 5.38 -18.61 -7.60
N LEU A 4 4.51 -19.11 -6.72
CA LEU A 4 4.02 -18.42 -5.53
C LEU A 4 5.13 -18.28 -4.48
N GLU A 5 5.95 -19.32 -4.31
CA GLU A 5 7.15 -19.27 -3.46
C GLU A 5 8.22 -18.33 -4.04
N ALA A 6 8.43 -18.32 -5.35
CA ALA A 6 9.32 -17.37 -6.02
C ALA A 6 8.79 -15.93 -5.95
N TRP A 7 7.48 -15.75 -5.97
CA TRP A 7 6.82 -14.46 -5.79
C TRP A 7 6.96 -13.94 -4.35
N GLY A 8 6.74 -14.80 -3.35
CA GLY A 8 6.97 -14.50 -1.94
C GLY A 8 8.44 -14.30 -1.58
N ALA A 9 9.37 -15.04 -2.21
CA ALA A 9 10.82 -14.89 -2.01
C ALA A 9 11.36 -13.57 -2.56
N ARG A 10 10.82 -13.05 -3.68
CA ARG A 10 11.24 -11.76 -4.26
C ARG A 10 10.84 -10.57 -3.40
N ARG A 11 9.69 -10.62 -2.74
CA ARG A 11 9.24 -9.56 -1.82
C ARG A 11 9.78 -9.77 -0.41
N GLY A 12 9.63 -10.96 0.17
CA GLY A 12 10.14 -11.28 1.51
C GLY A 12 11.66 -11.26 1.62
N GLY A 13 12.39 -11.69 0.59
CA GLY A 13 13.85 -11.81 0.60
C GLY A 13 14.58 -10.48 0.77
N ALA A 14 14.08 -9.40 0.16
CA ALA A 14 14.63 -8.05 0.32
C ALA A 14 14.49 -7.52 1.77
N TRP A 15 13.54 -8.07 2.53
CA TRP A 15 13.28 -7.71 3.92
C TRP A 15 13.87 -8.69 4.93
N GLY A 16 14.59 -9.74 4.50
CA GLY A 16 15.08 -10.79 5.42
C GLY A 16 14.01 -11.81 5.84
N GLY A 17 12.93 -11.92 5.06
CA GLY A 17 11.82 -12.85 5.25
C GLY A 17 10.54 -12.22 5.79
N ILE A 18 9.45 -12.99 5.76
CA ILE A 18 8.09 -12.54 6.15
C ILE A 18 8.07 -11.92 7.56
N ARG A 19 8.80 -12.51 8.52
CA ARG A 19 8.85 -12.02 9.91
C ARG A 19 9.47 -10.63 10.02
N ALA A 20 10.51 -10.38 9.25
CA ALA A 20 11.22 -9.11 9.26
C ALA A 20 10.43 -8.03 8.49
N ALA A 21 9.78 -8.39 7.38
CA ALA A 21 8.79 -7.53 6.73
C ALA A 21 7.65 -7.14 7.68
N ARG A 22 7.08 -8.10 8.41
CA ARG A 22 6.04 -7.84 9.43
C ARG A 22 6.55 -6.98 10.58
N ALA A 23 7.80 -7.15 11.00
CA ALA A 23 8.41 -6.29 12.03
C ALA A 23 8.56 -4.85 11.54
N ALA A 24 9.02 -4.66 10.30
CA ALA A 24 9.14 -3.34 9.67
C ALA A 24 7.78 -2.65 9.55
N VAL A 25 6.74 -3.36 9.10
CA VAL A 25 5.36 -2.85 9.07
C VAL A 25 4.90 -2.43 10.46
N ARG A 26 5.06 -3.28 11.48
CA ARG A 26 4.63 -2.95 12.85
C ARG A 26 5.33 -1.73 13.43
N ALA A 27 6.61 -1.53 13.11
CA ALA A 27 7.36 -0.36 13.57
C ALA A 27 6.97 0.91 12.80
N ALA A 28 6.71 0.81 11.50
CA ALA A 28 6.43 1.97 10.64
C ALA A 28 4.96 2.39 10.62
N ALA A 29 4.01 1.48 10.86
CA ALA A 29 2.58 1.78 10.74
C ALA A 29 2.10 2.96 11.62
N PRO A 30 2.48 3.08 12.90
CA PRO A 30 2.08 4.22 13.73
C PRO A 30 2.62 5.55 13.17
N LEU A 31 3.89 5.57 12.78
CA LEU A 31 4.54 6.76 12.23
C LEU A 31 3.94 7.16 10.88
N ALA A 32 3.54 6.19 10.05
CA ALA A 32 2.88 6.44 8.79
C ALA A 32 1.49 7.04 9.01
N ALA A 33 0.73 6.54 9.99
CA ALA A 33 -0.56 7.09 10.39
C ALA A 33 -0.45 8.51 10.96
N GLU A 34 0.67 8.84 11.63
CA GLU A 34 1.01 10.20 12.07
C GLU A 34 1.50 11.12 10.93
N GLY A 35 1.61 10.60 9.70
CA GLY A 35 1.95 11.38 8.52
C GLY A 35 3.42 11.34 8.10
N SER A 36 4.24 10.45 8.67
CA SER A 36 5.62 10.26 8.21
C SER A 36 5.66 9.61 6.83
N ILE A 37 6.09 10.37 5.83
CA ILE A 37 6.27 9.89 4.44
C ILE A 37 7.30 8.76 4.38
N GLY A 38 8.38 8.85 5.17
CA GLY A 38 9.39 7.81 5.24
C GLY A 38 8.81 6.50 5.79
N ALA A 39 8.00 6.59 6.84
CA ALA A 39 7.32 5.43 7.38
C ALA A 39 6.28 4.87 6.39
N LEU A 40 5.51 5.73 5.72
CA LEU A 40 4.56 5.36 4.67
C LEU A 40 5.24 4.58 3.53
N ALA A 41 6.46 4.98 3.14
CA ALA A 41 7.24 4.25 2.15
C ALA A 41 7.64 2.85 2.65
N VAL A 42 8.00 2.72 3.93
CA VAL A 42 8.32 1.43 4.56
C VAL A 42 7.09 0.52 4.62
N VAL A 43 5.94 0.98 5.13
CA VAL A 43 4.72 0.14 5.16
C VAL A 43 4.27 -0.25 3.76
N SER A 44 4.38 0.64 2.76
CA SER A 44 4.01 0.31 1.38
C SER A 44 4.89 -0.77 0.78
N ALA A 45 6.20 -0.73 1.04
CA ALA A 45 7.15 -1.67 0.48
C ALA A 45 7.23 -3.00 1.26
N ALA A 46 7.08 -2.96 2.59
CA ALA A 46 7.13 -4.14 3.46
C ALA A 46 5.77 -4.86 3.57
N GLY A 47 4.65 -4.15 3.44
CA GLY A 47 3.31 -4.73 3.51
C GLY A 47 3.10 -5.83 2.47
N ALA A 48 3.60 -5.60 1.25
CA ALA A 48 3.56 -6.55 0.14
C ALA A 48 4.34 -7.86 0.39
N ALA A 49 5.25 -7.84 1.36
CA ALA A 49 6.18 -8.91 1.71
C ALA A 49 5.81 -9.61 3.03
N ALA A 50 4.85 -9.05 3.77
CA ALA A 50 4.42 -9.55 5.07
C ALA A 50 3.33 -10.62 4.92
N ASP A 51 2.96 -11.25 6.04
CA ASP A 51 1.78 -12.10 6.12
C ASP A 51 0.50 -11.25 6.06
N GLU A 52 -0.66 -11.90 6.00
CA GLU A 52 -1.97 -11.22 5.93
C GLU A 52 -2.16 -10.16 7.02
N ALA A 53 -1.70 -10.44 8.24
CA ALA A 53 -1.78 -9.48 9.34
C ALA A 53 -0.90 -8.25 9.10
N GLY A 54 0.29 -8.41 8.52
CA GLY A 54 1.14 -7.29 8.12
C GLY A 54 0.60 -6.54 6.90
N ALA A 55 0.04 -7.25 5.92
CA ALA A 55 -0.63 -6.65 4.77
C ALA A 55 -1.81 -5.75 5.22
N ALA A 56 -2.66 -6.23 6.11
CA ALA A 56 -3.77 -5.47 6.68
C ALA A 56 -3.28 -4.23 7.45
N ALA A 57 -2.28 -4.38 8.31
CA ALA A 57 -1.70 -3.26 9.06
C ALA A 57 -1.08 -2.19 8.14
N ALA A 58 -0.44 -2.60 7.05
CA ALA A 58 0.08 -1.68 6.04
C ALA A 58 -1.06 -0.93 5.32
N ALA A 59 -2.12 -1.63 4.94
CA ALA A 59 -3.30 -1.03 4.32
C ALA A 59 -3.98 0.00 5.26
N ASP A 60 -4.15 -0.34 6.54
CA ASP A 60 -4.75 0.57 7.52
C ASP A 60 -3.89 1.83 7.74
N ALA A 61 -2.56 1.70 7.74
CA ALA A 61 -1.66 2.85 7.83
C ALA A 61 -1.74 3.78 6.60
N VAL A 62 -1.88 3.19 5.40
CA VAL A 62 -2.08 3.97 4.15
C VAL A 62 -3.44 4.68 4.19
N LEU A 63 -4.49 4.01 4.65
CA LEU A 63 -5.82 4.61 4.79
C LEU A 63 -5.78 5.79 5.76
N ALA A 64 -5.12 5.65 6.90
CA ALA A 64 -4.92 6.75 7.85
C ALA A 64 -4.16 7.93 7.23
N ALA A 65 -3.14 7.68 6.40
CA ALA A 65 -2.43 8.73 5.68
C ALA A 65 -3.32 9.45 4.64
N LEU A 66 -4.19 8.72 3.95
CA LEU A 66 -5.21 9.29 3.05
C LEU A 66 -6.25 10.13 3.82
N ASP A 67 -6.65 9.69 5.01
CA ASP A 67 -7.58 10.39 5.90
C ASP A 67 -6.99 11.70 6.43
N ALA A 68 -5.72 11.67 6.84
CA ALA A 68 -5.01 12.84 7.33
C ALA A 68 -4.81 13.91 6.23
N GLY A 69 -4.76 13.48 4.96
CA GLY A 69 -4.55 14.37 3.82
C GLY A 69 -3.15 15.00 3.80
N GLY A 70 -3.06 16.22 3.24
CA GLY A 70 -1.79 16.95 3.16
C GLY A 70 -0.69 16.20 2.39
N ALA A 71 0.56 16.34 2.84
CA ALA A 71 1.70 15.71 2.19
C ALA A 71 1.71 14.17 2.33
N ALA A 72 1.21 13.65 3.46
CA ALA A 72 1.11 12.21 3.68
C ALA A 72 0.05 11.57 2.77
N GLY A 73 -1.13 12.19 2.65
CA GLY A 73 -2.18 11.75 1.73
C GLY A 73 -1.75 11.85 0.27
N ALA A 74 -1.06 12.93 -0.13
CA ALA A 74 -0.49 13.04 -1.47
C ALA A 74 0.54 11.95 -1.76
N ALA A 75 1.42 11.64 -0.80
CA ALA A 75 2.38 10.54 -0.93
C ALA A 75 1.67 9.17 -1.00
N ALA A 76 0.60 8.95 -0.23
CA ALA A 76 -0.19 7.74 -0.28
C ALA A 76 -0.85 7.54 -1.66
N LEU A 77 -1.39 8.61 -2.24
CA LEU A 77 -1.95 8.59 -3.61
C LEU A 77 -0.90 8.24 -4.66
N GLN A 78 0.32 8.77 -4.56
CA GLN A 78 1.40 8.44 -5.50
C GLN A 78 1.77 6.96 -5.48
N ARG A 79 1.66 6.31 -4.32
CA ARG A 79 1.96 4.87 -4.15
C ARG A 79 0.77 3.95 -4.40
N LEU A 80 -0.42 4.50 -4.58
CA LEU A 80 -1.66 3.73 -4.74
C LEU A 80 -1.56 2.62 -5.81
N PRO A 81 -0.97 2.84 -7.01
CA PRO A 81 -0.90 1.80 -8.04
C PRO A 81 -0.06 0.59 -7.63
N GLU A 82 1.07 0.85 -6.94
CA GLU A 82 1.93 -0.22 -6.42
C GLU A 82 1.22 -0.97 -5.29
N LEU A 83 0.53 -0.25 -4.42
CA LEU A 83 -0.16 -0.80 -3.26
C LEU A 83 -1.32 -1.72 -3.65
N VAL A 84 -2.16 -1.33 -4.62
CA VAL A 84 -3.28 -2.17 -5.07
C VAL A 84 -2.81 -3.43 -5.79
N ALA A 85 -1.64 -3.38 -6.44
CA ALA A 85 -1.03 -4.55 -7.06
C ALA A 85 -0.29 -5.43 -6.04
N ALA A 86 0.20 -4.83 -4.96
CA ALA A 86 0.88 -5.51 -3.87
C ALA A 86 -0.06 -6.20 -2.89
N LEU A 87 -1.21 -5.58 -2.64
CA LEU A 87 -2.21 -5.95 -1.64
C LEU A 87 -3.59 -6.09 -2.29
N PRO A 88 -3.77 -7.03 -3.23
CA PRO A 88 -4.99 -7.14 -4.03
C PRO A 88 -6.24 -7.38 -3.16
N GLU A 89 -6.11 -8.03 -2.02
CA GLU A 89 -7.18 -8.27 -1.04
C GLU A 89 -7.70 -6.96 -0.42
N HIS A 90 -6.84 -5.95 -0.36
CA HIS A 90 -7.13 -4.64 0.24
C HIS A 90 -7.39 -3.55 -0.82
N ALA A 91 -7.21 -3.86 -2.11
CA ALA A 91 -7.27 -2.90 -3.20
C ALA A 91 -8.60 -2.14 -3.26
N ALA A 92 -9.74 -2.82 -3.04
CA ALA A 92 -11.05 -2.19 -3.06
C ALA A 92 -11.19 -1.08 -2.00
N ARG A 93 -10.70 -1.33 -0.77
CA ARG A 93 -10.72 -0.35 0.33
C ARG A 93 -9.82 0.85 0.00
N LEU A 94 -8.62 0.59 -0.51
CA LEU A 94 -7.65 1.63 -0.87
C LEU A 94 -8.16 2.53 -2.01
N VAL A 95 -8.72 1.96 -3.08
CA VAL A 95 -9.28 2.70 -4.22
C VAL A 95 -10.50 3.51 -3.79
N ALA A 96 -11.43 2.90 -3.03
CA ALA A 96 -12.61 3.60 -2.55
C ALA A 96 -12.24 4.81 -1.68
N ARG A 97 -11.24 4.66 -0.80
CA ARG A 97 -10.82 5.77 0.04
C ARG A 97 -10.08 6.85 -0.75
N ALA A 98 -9.17 6.46 -1.64
CA ALA A 98 -8.49 7.42 -2.51
C ALA A 98 -9.48 8.26 -3.35
N PHE A 99 -10.57 7.64 -3.83
CA PHE A 99 -11.66 8.36 -4.49
C PHE A 99 -12.34 9.37 -3.57
N ALA A 100 -12.73 8.96 -2.36
CA ALA A 100 -13.35 9.85 -1.37
C ALA A 100 -12.41 11.02 -1.00
N THR A 101 -11.13 10.75 -0.76
CA THR A 101 -10.11 11.79 -0.51
C THR A 101 -9.99 12.77 -1.68
N GLY A 102 -10.02 12.29 -2.93
CA GLY A 102 -10.01 13.16 -4.11
C GLY A 102 -11.24 14.07 -4.17
N ALA A 103 -12.42 13.54 -3.83
CA ALA A 103 -13.68 14.28 -3.82
C ALA A 103 -13.77 15.30 -2.67
N GLU A 104 -13.24 14.97 -1.49
CA GLU A 104 -13.33 15.77 -0.27
C GLU A 104 -12.21 16.83 -0.17
N SER A 105 -10.98 16.48 -0.58
CA SER A 105 -9.76 17.20 -0.16
C SER A 105 -9.05 17.96 -1.28
N GLN A 106 -9.60 18.02 -2.50
CA GLN A 106 -8.96 18.59 -3.71
C GLN A 106 -7.57 18.01 -4.03
N LEU A 107 -7.18 16.88 -3.42
CA LEU A 107 -5.95 16.19 -3.79
C LEU A 107 -6.13 15.62 -5.21
N ALA A 108 -5.06 15.68 -6.02
CA ALA A 108 -5.05 15.19 -7.40
C ALA A 108 -5.08 13.65 -7.46
N ALA A 109 -6.20 13.05 -7.06
CA ALA A 109 -6.39 11.60 -6.98
C ALA A 109 -6.69 10.95 -8.33
N GLU A 110 -7.18 11.72 -9.32
CA GLU A 110 -7.62 11.19 -10.62
C GLU A 110 -6.53 10.38 -11.34
N THR A 111 -5.32 10.94 -11.45
CA THR A 111 -4.19 10.24 -12.08
C THR A 111 -3.77 9.00 -11.29
N ALA A 112 -3.82 9.06 -9.95
CA ALA A 112 -3.50 7.93 -9.10
C ALA A 112 -4.51 6.78 -9.26
N LEU A 113 -5.81 7.11 -9.34
CA LEU A 113 -6.90 6.16 -9.55
C LEU A 113 -6.82 5.49 -10.92
N LEU A 114 -6.59 6.27 -11.98
CA LEU A 114 -6.42 5.73 -13.34
C LEU A 114 -5.27 4.72 -13.40
N ARG A 115 -4.13 5.05 -12.78
CA ARG A 115 -2.97 4.14 -12.68
C ARG A 115 -3.26 2.91 -11.82
N ALA A 116 -4.00 3.06 -10.73
CA ALA A 116 -4.40 1.95 -9.87
C ALA A 116 -5.32 0.96 -10.60
N VAL A 117 -6.30 1.45 -11.37
CA VAL A 117 -7.17 0.62 -12.21
C VAL A 117 -6.35 -0.10 -13.29
N ALA A 118 -5.44 0.60 -13.96
CA ALA A 118 -4.54 -0.02 -14.94
C ALA A 118 -3.68 -1.14 -14.32
N ALA A 119 -3.13 -0.93 -13.12
CA ALA A 119 -2.35 -1.93 -12.41
C ALA A 119 -3.18 -3.18 -12.04
N LEU A 120 -4.44 -2.99 -11.62
CA LEU A 120 -5.36 -4.09 -11.33
C LEU A 120 -5.74 -4.89 -12.58
N ASN A 121 -5.96 -4.22 -13.71
CA ASN A 121 -6.27 -4.89 -14.97
C ASN A 121 -5.07 -5.71 -15.47
N ALA A 122 -3.85 -5.16 -15.37
CA ALA A 122 -2.64 -5.88 -15.72
C ALA A 122 -2.45 -7.19 -14.92
N LEU A 123 -2.85 -7.22 -13.64
CA LEU A 123 -2.83 -8.45 -12.83
C LEU A 123 -3.85 -9.50 -13.30
N ARG A 124 -4.94 -9.06 -13.93
CA ARG A 124 -6.01 -9.94 -14.42
C ARG A 124 -5.74 -10.47 -15.84
N GLY A 125 -4.67 -10.00 -16.50
CA GLY A 125 -4.34 -10.38 -17.88
C GLY A 125 -5.34 -9.83 -18.92
N CYS A 126 -6.06 -8.76 -18.57
CA CYS A 126 -6.95 -8.00 -19.45
C CYS A 126 -6.22 -6.76 -19.98
#